data_AF-A0A1X2ILC4-F1
#
_entry.id   AF-A0A1X2ILC4-F1
#
_cell.length_a   1.000
_cell.length_b   1.000
_cell.length_c   1.000
_cell.angle_alpha   90.00
_cell.angle_beta   90.00
_cell.angle_gamma   90.00
#
_symmetry.space_group_name_H-M   'P 1'
#
loop_
_entity.id
_entity.type
_entity.pdbx_description
1 polymer ?
#
loop_
_entity_poly.entity_id
_entity_poly.type
_entity_poly.pdbx_seq_one_letter_code
_entity_poly.pdbx_strand_id
1 'polypeptide(L)'
;MAAAATVAAVLKNFECTEGGCQKVFKRSEHLKRHIRSIHTKEKPFECPYEACCKRFSRSDNLNQHIRIHRPSDKVAKMQRRRAPRQ
;
A
#
# COMPACT_ATOMS: atom_id res chain seq x y z
N MET A 1 46.18 -7.80 5.58
CA MET A 1 44.85 -7.74 6.23
C MET A 1 43.95 -6.89 5.35
N ALA A 2 43.04 -7.53 4.61
CA ALA A 2 42.24 -6.88 3.57
C ALA A 2 41.28 -5.84 4.17
N ALA A 3 41.37 -4.61 3.70
CA ALA A 3 40.39 -3.56 4.00
C ALA A 3 39.08 -3.92 3.28
N ALA A 4 38.08 -4.39 4.03
CA ALA A 4 36.74 -4.59 3.54
C ALA A 4 36.11 -3.20 3.29
N ALA A 5 36.18 -2.73 2.05
CA ALA A 5 35.42 -1.57 1.58
C ALA A 5 33.93 -1.94 1.59
N THR A 6 33.26 -1.72 2.72
CA THR A 6 31.80 -1.74 2.77
C THR A 6 31.31 -0.53 2.01
N VAL A 7 30.88 -0.76 0.77
CA VAL A 7 30.17 0.22 -0.04
C VAL A 7 28.98 0.68 0.79
N ALA A 8 29.09 1.86 1.40
CA ALA A 8 27.98 2.56 2.01
C ALA A 8 27.05 2.97 0.85
N ALA A 9 26.20 2.05 0.43
CA ALA A 9 25.10 2.34 -0.45
C ALA A 9 24.29 3.44 0.25
N VAL A 10 24.39 4.67 -0.26
CA VAL A 10 23.57 5.80 0.16
C VAL A 10 22.14 5.44 -0.23
N LEU A 11 21.45 4.70 0.65
CA LEU A 11 20.04 4.40 0.49
C LEU A 11 19.31 5.72 0.69
N LYS A 12 18.88 6.32 -0.43
CA LYS A 12 18.01 7.49 -0.39
C LYS A 12 16.70 7.07 0.27
N ASN A 13 16.53 7.51 1.52
CA ASN A 13 15.34 7.26 2.30
C ASN A 13 14.23 8.24 1.89
N PHE A 14 12.98 7.80 2.02
CA PHE A 14 11.77 8.53 1.70
C PHE A 14 11.03 8.83 3.00
N GLU A 15 11.10 10.07 3.45
CA GLU A 15 10.44 10.55 4.66
C GLU A 15 9.03 11.05 4.39
N CYS A 16 8.15 10.88 5.37
CA CYS A 16 6.83 11.49 5.38
C CYS A 16 6.98 12.95 5.81
N THR A 17 6.46 13.87 5.02
CA THR A 17 6.47 15.31 5.32
C THR A 17 5.11 15.80 5.80
N GLU A 18 4.13 14.90 5.95
CA GLU A 18 2.76 15.24 6.32
C GLU A 18 2.62 15.45 7.83
N GLY A 19 2.23 16.67 8.24
CA GLY A 19 1.68 16.98 9.57
C GLY A 19 2.44 16.40 10.77
N GLY A 20 3.76 16.60 10.84
CA GLY A 20 4.58 16.10 11.96
C GLY A 20 4.83 14.59 11.97
N CYS A 21 4.49 13.87 10.89
CA CYS A 21 4.74 12.44 10.80
C CYS A 21 6.22 12.15 10.52
N GLN A 22 6.96 11.64 11.49
CA GLN A 22 8.40 11.35 11.35
C GLN A 22 8.69 9.95 10.78
N LYS A 23 7.80 9.40 9.94
CA LYS A 23 8.00 8.05 9.37
C LYS A 23 8.93 8.09 8.16
N VAL A 24 9.92 7.20 8.16
CA VAL A 24 10.91 7.08 7.09
C VAL A 24 10.82 5.69 6.47
N PHE A 25 10.89 5.64 5.14
CA PHE A 25 10.78 4.42 4.35
C PHE A 25 11.97 4.27 3.40
N LYS A 26 12.43 3.03 3.21
CA LYS A 26 13.52 2.73 2.25
C LYS A 26 13.08 2.81 0.78
N ARG A 27 11.77 2.86 0.51
CA ARG A 27 11.18 2.85 -0.84
C ARG A 27 10.07 3.88 -0.96
N SER A 28 10.03 4.59 -2.08
CA SER A 28 9.02 5.61 -2.37
C SER A 28 7.60 5.05 -2.43
N GLU A 29 7.43 3.82 -2.91
CA GLU A 29 6.14 3.14 -2.97
C GLU A 29 5.55 2.89 -1.57
N HIS A 30 6.39 2.58 -0.59
CA HIS A 30 5.95 2.44 0.80
C HIS A 30 5.55 3.77 1.42
N LEU A 31 6.30 4.85 1.13
CA LEU A 31 5.91 6.20 1.54
C LEU A 31 4.56 6.61 0.92
N LYS A 32 4.39 6.42 -0.39
CA LYS A 32 3.12 6.72 -1.08
C LYS A 32 1.95 5.93 -0.50
N ARG A 33 2.15 4.66 -0.18
CA ARG A 33 1.14 3.82 0.50
C ARG A 33 0.83 4.35 1.89
N HIS A 34 1.86 4.72 2.66
CA HIS A 34 1.70 5.28 3.99
C HIS A 34 0.85 6.56 3.95
N ILE A 35 1.23 7.52 3.11
CA ILE A 35 0.49 8.78 2.91
C ILE A 35 -0.96 8.49 2.55
N ARG A 36 -1.19 7.60 1.58
CA ARG A 36 -2.55 7.23 1.17
C ARG A 36 -3.38 6.64 2.31
N SER A 37 -2.77 5.75 3.10
CA SER A 37 -3.50 5.00 4.12
C SER A 37 -3.76 5.80 5.40
N ILE A 38 -2.84 6.69 5.79
CA ILE A 38 -2.86 7.37 7.09
C ILE A 38 -3.32 8.82 6.96
N HIS A 39 -2.81 9.53 5.95
CA HIS A 39 -3.04 10.96 5.80
C HIS A 39 -4.24 11.25 4.89
N THR A 40 -4.32 10.63 3.71
CA THR A 40 -5.47 10.84 2.80
C THR A 40 -6.66 9.93 3.10
N LYS A 41 -6.45 8.86 3.88
CA LYS A 41 -7.45 7.82 4.23
C LYS A 41 -8.18 7.24 3.00
N GLU A 42 -7.60 7.33 1.81
CA GLU A 42 -8.22 6.85 0.58
C GLU A 42 -8.24 5.31 0.56
N LYS A 43 -9.40 4.76 0.20
CA LYS A 43 -9.62 3.32 0.07
C LYS A 43 -10.11 2.97 -1.34
N PRO A 44 -9.18 2.90 -2.32
CA PRO A 44 -9.51 2.71 -3.73
C PRO A 44 -9.86 1.25 -4.09
N PHE A 45 -9.63 0.30 -3.18
CA PHE A 45 -9.90 -1.12 -3.41
C PHE A 45 -11.19 -1.50 -2.70
N GLU A 46 -12.19 -1.90 -3.46
CA GLU A 46 -13.51 -2.28 -2.95
C GLU A 46 -13.74 -3.77 -3.19
N CYS A 47 -14.41 -4.42 -2.23
CA CYS A 47 -14.78 -5.80 -2.38
C CYS A 47 -15.75 -5.96 -3.55
N PRO A 48 -15.49 -6.86 -4.50
CA PRO A 48 -16.37 -7.06 -5.67
C PRO A 48 -17.65 -7.85 -5.32
N TYR A 49 -17.81 -8.30 -4.08
CA TYR A 49 -19.04 -8.94 -3.65
C TYR A 49 -20.06 -7.86 -3.29
N GLU A 50 -21.16 -7.81 -4.05
CA GLU A 50 -22.21 -6.78 -3.89
C GLU A 50 -22.82 -6.74 -2.48
N ALA A 51 -22.92 -7.89 -1.81
CA ALA A 51 -23.36 -7.96 -0.41
C ALA A 51 -22.30 -7.48 0.61
N CYS A 52 -21.08 -7.15 0.15
CA CYS A 52 -19.95 -6.76 0.97
C CYS A 52 -19.38 -5.40 0.55
N CYS A 53 -19.86 -4.32 1.15
CA CYS A 53 -19.40 -2.95 0.86
C CYS A 53 -18.05 -2.59 1.52
N LYS A 54 -17.16 -3.57 1.77
CA LYS A 54 -15.88 -3.32 2.46
C LYS A 54 -14.84 -2.74 1.51
N ARG A 55 -14.17 -1.67 1.97
CA ARG A 55 -13.12 -0.97 1.22
C ARG A 55 -11.78 -1.02 1.95
N PHE A 56 -10.71 -1.10 1.17
CA PHE A 56 -9.34 -1.28 1.61
C PHE A 56 -8.42 -0.24 0.96
N SER A 57 -7.41 0.19 1.70
CA SER A 57 -6.36 1.09 1.22
C SER A 57 -5.29 0.36 0.41
N ARG A 58 -5.25 -0.98 0.49
CA ARG A 58 -4.27 -1.85 -0.15
C ARG A 58 -4.92 -3.06 -0.81
N SER A 59 -4.33 -3.48 -1.92
CA SER A 59 -4.75 -4.65 -2.69
C SER A 59 -4.53 -5.97 -1.95
N ASP A 60 -3.41 -6.13 -1.25
CA ASP A 60 -3.10 -7.35 -0.51
C ASP A 60 -4.12 -7.61 0.62
N ASN A 61 -4.54 -6.55 1.31
CA ASN A 61 -5.60 -6.64 2.31
C ASN A 61 -6.95 -7.06 1.68
N LEU A 62 -7.31 -6.51 0.52
CA LEU A 62 -8.52 -6.93 -0.20
C LEU A 62 -8.40 -8.40 -0.67
N ASN A 63 -7.24 -8.80 -1.20
CA ASN A 63 -7.02 -10.20 -1.61
C ASN A 63 -7.17 -11.17 -0.44
N GLN A 64 -6.65 -10.83 0.74
CA GLN A 64 -6.85 -11.63 1.94
C GLN A 64 -8.33 -11.67 2.34
N HIS A 65 -9.01 -10.53 2.27
CA HIS A 65 -10.44 -10.43 2.55
C HIS A 65 -11.27 -11.28 1.58
N ILE A 66 -10.99 -11.30 0.28
CA ILE A 66 -11.81 -12.06 -0.68
C ILE A 66 -11.77 -13.57 -0.39
N ARG A 67 -10.71 -14.09 0.22
CA ARG A 67 -10.64 -15.51 0.62
C ARG A 67 -11.71 -15.91 1.63
N ILE A 68 -12.22 -14.96 2.43
CA ILE A 68 -13.33 -15.26 3.35
C ILE A 68 -14.67 -15.41 2.62
N HIS A 69 -14.79 -14.84 1.42
CA HIS A 69 -15.99 -14.98 0.58
C HIS A 69 -15.93 -16.21 -0.32
N ARG A 70 -14.73 -16.62 -0.74
CA ARG A 70 -14.53 -17.77 -1.62
C ARG A 70 -13.31 -18.58 -1.17
N PRO A 71 -13.51 -19.70 -0.45
CA PRO A 71 -12.41 -20.54 0.03
C PRO A 71 -11.53 -21.13 -1.07
N SER A 72 -12.01 -21.21 -2.33
CA SER A 72 -11.42 -22.11 -3.34
C SER A 72 -10.86 -21.51 -4.63
N ASP A 73 -11.00 -20.21 -4.96
CA ASP A 73 -10.59 -19.74 -6.31
C ASP A 73 -9.80 -18.43 -6.37
N LYS A 74 -8.91 -18.41 -7.36
CA LYS A 74 -8.01 -17.32 -7.77
C LYS A 74 -8.78 -16.02 -7.95
N VAL A 75 -8.32 -14.98 -7.25
CA VAL A 75 -8.95 -13.65 -7.21
C VAL A 75 -9.01 -13.03 -8.62
N ALA A 76 -10.21 -12.69 -9.07
CA ALA A 76 -10.45 -11.94 -10.30
C ALA A 76 -9.79 -10.55 -10.23
N LYS A 77 -9.31 -10.07 -11.38
CA LYS A 77 -8.50 -8.84 -11.53
C LYS A 77 -9.07 -7.66 -10.72
N MET A 78 -8.27 -7.21 -9.75
CA MET A 78 -8.50 -6.05 -8.88
C MET A 78 -8.74 -4.77 -9.70
N GLN A 79 -9.98 -4.31 -9.77
CA GLN A 79 -10.30 -3.03 -10.41
C GLN A 79 -10.02 -1.88 -9.45
N ARG A 80 -9.21 -0.91 -9.89
CA ARG A 80 -8.99 0.34 -9.15
C ARG A 80 -10.11 1.30 -9.55
N ARG A 81 -11.02 1.63 -8.62
CA ARG A 81 -11.85 2.82 -8.80
C ARG A 81 -10.94 4.04 -8.61
N ARG A 82 -10.61 4.74 -9.71
CA ARG A 82 -10.02 6.08 -9.61
C ARG A 82 -11.13 6.99 -9.10
N ALA A 83 -10.91 7.66 -7.97
CA ALA A 83 -11.70 8.83 -7.64
C ALA A 83 -11.51 9.86 -8.78
N PRO A 84 -12.56 10.60 -9.18
CA PRO A 84 -12.37 11.72 -10.09
C PRO A 84 -11.39 12.68 -9.43
N ARG A 85 -10.26 12.97 -10.10
CA ARG A 85 -9.50 14.17 -9.77
C ARG A 85 -10.38 15.33 -10.23
N GLN A 86 -10.90 16.11 -9.28
CA GLN A 86 -11.32 17.47 -9.61
C GLN A 86 -10.09 18.32 -9.90
#